data_AF-A0A838YL83-F1
#
_entry.id   AF-A0A838YL83-F1
#
_cell.length_a   1.000
_cell.length_b   1.000
_cell.length_c   1.000
_cell.angle_alpha   90.00
_cell.angle_beta   90.00
_cell.angle_gamma   90.00
#
_symmetry.space_group_name_H-M   'P 1'
#
loop_
_entity.id
_entity.type
_entity.pdbx_description
1 polymer ?
#
loop_
_entity_poly.entity_id
_entity_poly.type
_entity_poly.pdbx_seq_one_letter_code
_entity_poly.pdbx_strand_id
1 'polypeptide(L)' 'MNFPSPWITILTFVAIFFSGFFSFIFSKKTVDLYLDNVETKFLKSLEPIIGTVGFVFSFGLSLVILYYFIVFVS' A
#
# COMPACT_ATOMS: atom_id res chain seq x y z
N MET A 1 -29.88 4.41 6.94
CA MET A 1 -28.51 4.31 6.42
C MET A 1 -28.63 3.86 4.97
N ASN A 2 -28.20 4.68 4.00
CA ASN A 2 -28.09 4.21 2.61
C ASN A 2 -26.83 3.38 2.53
N PHE A 3 -26.98 2.06 2.57
CA PHE A 3 -25.85 1.16 2.36
C PHE A 3 -25.39 1.32 0.90
N PRO A 4 -24.07 1.51 0.66
CA PRO A 4 -23.55 1.47 -0.69
C PRO A 4 -23.95 0.14 -1.35
N SER A 5 -24.18 0.18 -2.65
CA SER A 5 -24.55 -1.00 -3.44
C SER A 5 -23.69 -2.22 -3.04
N PRO A 6 -24.27 -3.42 -2.87
CA PRO A 6 -23.51 -4.62 -2.52
C PRO A 6 -22.32 -4.87 -3.45
N TRP A 7 -22.44 -4.48 -4.72
CA TRP A 7 -21.38 -4.56 -5.71
C TRP A 7 -20.20 -3.64 -5.41
N ILE A 8 -20.46 -2.40 -4.96
CA ILE A 8 -19.41 -1.45 -4.55
C ILE A 8 -18.67 -1.98 -3.32
N THR A 9 -19.40 -2.56 -2.37
CA THR A 9 -18.80 -3.18 -1.17
C THR A 9 -17.86 -4.33 -1.54
N ILE A 10 -18.28 -5.24 -2.41
CA ILE A 10 -17.45 -6.36 -2.88
C ILE A 10 -16.21 -5.83 -3.62
N LEU A 11 -16.39 -4.87 -4.54
CA LEU A 11 -15.28 -4.25 -5.28
C LEU A 11 -14.28 -3.57 -4.33
N THR A 12 -14.78 -2.88 -3.30
CA THR A 12 -13.94 -2.22 -2.29
C THR A 12 -13.10 -3.24 -1.52
N PHE A 13 -13.70 -4.35 -1.11
CA PHE A 13 -12.97 -5.43 -0.44
C PHE A 13 -11.86 -6.02 -1.33
N VAL A 14 -12.20 -6.34 -2.58
CA VAL A 14 -11.24 -6.87 -3.56
C VAL A 14 -10.11 -5.88 -3.80
N ALA A 15 -10.45 -4.59 -3.99
CA ALA A 15 -9.47 -3.54 -4.19
C ALA A 15 -8.51 -3.42 -3.00
N ILE A 16 -9.01 -3.34 -1.76
CA ILE A 16 -8.18 -3.26 -0.55
C ILE A 16 -7.23 -4.45 -0.45
N PHE A 17 -7.72 -5.67 -0.73
CA PHE A 17 -6.89 -6.87 -0.68
C PHE A 17 -5.73 -6.81 -1.68
N PHE A 18 -6.02 -6.50 -2.95
CA PHE A 18 -4.99 -6.36 -3.97
C PHE A 18 -4.05 -5.19 -3.69
N SER A 19 -4.56 -4.06 -3.23
CA SER A 19 -3.75 -2.92 -2.80
C SER A 19 -2.75 -3.32 -1.73
N GLY A 20 -3.18 -4.08 -0.71
CA GLY A 20 -2.29 -4.58 0.34
C GLY A 20 -1.21 -5.51 -0.21
N PHE A 21 -1.60 -6.46 -1.07
CA PHE A 21 -0.67 -7.40 -1.71
C PHE A 21 0.39 -6.69 -2.56
N PHE A 22 -0.03 -5.77 -3.45
CA PHE A 22 0.91 -5.02 -4.29
C PHE A 22 1.77 -4.05 -3.49
N SER A 23 1.22 -3.41 -2.45
CA SER A 23 1.99 -2.54 -1.56
C SER A 23 3.05 -3.31 -0.78
N PHE A 24 2.77 -4.55 -0.40
CA PHE A 24 3.75 -5.43 0.22
C PHE A 24 4.89 -5.78 -0.75
N ILE A 25 4.57 -6.17 -1.98
CA ILE A 25 5.58 -6.43 -3.02
C ILE A 25 6.44 -5.18 -3.28
N PHE A 26 5.80 -4.02 -3.41
CA PHE A 26 6.49 -2.75 -3.63
C PHE A 26 7.40 -2.38 -2.46
N SER A 27 6.90 -2.54 -1.22
CA SER A 27 7.67 -2.33 0.01
C SER A 27 8.92 -3.21 0.04
N LYS A 28 8.78 -4.51 -0.25
CA LYS A 28 9.91 -5.44 -0.30
C LYS A 28 10.96 -4.99 -1.32
N LYS A 29 10.52 -4.66 -2.54
CA LYS A 29 11.43 -4.17 -3.58
C LYS A 29 12.13 -2.86 -3.21
N THR A 30 11.45 -1.98 -2.48
CA THR A 30 12.03 -0.73 -1.97
C THR A 30 13.12 -1.00 -0.93
N VAL A 31 12.89 -1.97 -0.05
CA VAL A 31 13.89 -2.44 0.92
C VAL A 31 15.10 -3.06 0.22
N ASP A 32 14.87 -3.95 -0.76
CA ASP A 32 15.95 -4.59 -1.51
C ASP A 32 16.86 -3.52 -2.18
N LEU A 33 16.25 -2.56 -2.87
CA LEU A 33 16.98 -1.43 -3.47
C LEU A 33 17.73 -0.59 -2.43
N TYR A 34 17.15 -0.38 -1.25
CA TYR A 34 17.82 0.36 -0.18
C TYR A 34 19.05 -0.38 0.34
N LEU A 35 18.93 -1.67 0.61
CA LEU A 35 20.02 -2.50 1.15
C LEU A 35 21.19 -2.64 0.16
N ASP A 36 20.89 -2.68 -1.14
CA ASP A 36 21.91 -2.73 -2.20
C ASP A 36 22.78 -1.46 -2.26
N ASN A 37 22.28 -0.32 -1.79
CA ASN A 37 22.97 0.97 -1.84
C ASN A 37 23.62 1.38 -0.51
N VAL A 38 23.56 0.53 0.51
CA VAL A 38 23.98 0.86 1.87
C VAL A 38 25.01 -0.13 2.40
N GLU A 39 26.19 0.36 2.76
CA GLU A 39 27.29 -0.50 3.22
C GLU A 39 27.33 -0.67 4.74
N THR A 40 26.92 0.34 5.52
CA THR A 40 27.13 0.35 6.97
C THR A 40 26.05 -0.42 7.74
N LYS A 41 26.46 -1.14 8.79
CA LYS A 41 25.56 -1.93 9.65
C LYS A 41 24.46 -1.09 10.30
N PHE A 42 24.77 0.16 10.66
CA PHE A 42 23.80 1.09 11.26
C PHE A 42 22.71 1.46 10.24
N LEU A 43 23.08 1.86 9.03
CA LEU A 43 22.10 2.23 8.01
C LEU A 43 21.26 1.00 7.58
N LYS A 44 21.86 -0.19 7.45
CA LYS A 44 21.09 -1.42 7.20
C LYS A 44 20.01 -1.69 8.26
N SER A 45 20.21 -1.28 9.51
CA SER A 45 19.19 -1.42 10.57
C SER A 45 17.94 -0.54 10.36
N LEU A 46 17.96 0.40 9.41
CA LEU A 46 16.80 1.19 9.00
C LEU A 46 15.88 0.44 8.03
N GLU A 47 16.26 -0.75 7.56
CA GLU A 47 15.42 -1.65 6.75
C GLU A 47 13.93 -1.68 7.15
N PRO A 48 13.55 -1.96 8.41
CA PRO A 48 12.14 -2.00 8.82
C PRO A 48 11.43 -0.66 8.65
N ILE A 49 12.14 0.45 8.83
CA ILE A 49 11.59 1.80 8.63
C ILE A 49 11.34 2.04 7.14
N ILE A 50 12.31 1.71 6.29
CA ILE A 50 12.19 1.86 4.84
C ILE A 50 11.04 1.01 4.29
N GLY A 51 10.92 -0.24 4.74
CA GLY A 51 9.79 -1.11 4.38
C GLY A 51 8.46 -0.53 4.86
N THR A 52 8.38 -0.08 6.11
CA THR A 52 7.16 0.52 6.64
C THR A 52 6.74 1.76 5.85
N VAL A 53 7.69 2.67 5.56
CA VAL A 53 7.42 3.88 4.77
C VAL A 53 6.96 3.50 3.37
N GLY A 54 7.65 2.58 2.69
CA GLY A 54 7.29 2.12 1.35
C GLY A 54 5.90 1.49 1.29
N PHE A 55 5.56 0.64 2.27
CA PHE A 55 4.24 0.04 2.38
C PHE A 55 3.16 1.09 2.65
N VAL A 56 3.34 1.95 3.67
CA VAL A 56 2.35 2.95 4.08
C VAL A 56 2.08 3.94 2.96
N PHE A 57 3.12 4.41 2.24
CA PHE A 57 2.95 5.31 1.10
C PHE A 57 2.17 4.63 -0.03
N SER A 58 2.57 3.42 -0.43
CA SER A 58 1.94 2.72 -1.54
C SER A 58 0.49 2.34 -1.23
N PHE A 59 0.26 1.78 -0.04
CA PHE A 59 -1.06 1.35 0.40
C PHE A 59 -1.98 2.55 0.64
N GLY A 60 -1.49 3.57 1.36
CA GLY A 60 -2.24 4.79 1.62
C GLY A 60 -2.66 5.51 0.34
N LEU A 61 -1.76 5.64 -0.64
CA LEU A 61 -2.07 6.23 -1.94
C LEU A 61 -3.14 5.40 -2.68
N SER A 62 -3.04 4.08 -2.63
CA SER A 62 -4.05 3.19 -3.22
C SER A 62 -5.43 3.35 -2.58
N LEU A 63 -5.48 3.51 -1.25
CA LEU A 63 -6.74 3.78 -0.54
C LEU A 63 -7.33 5.16 -0.89
N VAL A 64 -6.49 6.18 -1.07
CA VAL A 64 -6.94 7.51 -1.53
C VAL A 64 -7.55 7.42 -2.92
N ILE A 65 -6.93 6.70 -3.85
CA ILE A 65 -7.49 6.45 -5.19
C ILE A 65 -8.83 5.71 -5.08
N LEU A 66 -8.90 4.67 -4.25
CA LEU A 66 -10.12 3.90 -4.04
C LEU A 66 -11.25 4.76 -3.45
N TYR A 67 -10.94 5.65 -2.50
CA TYR A 67 -11.90 6.58 -1.92
C TYR A 67 -12.51 7.48 -3.00
N TYR A 68 -11.68 8.12 -3.83
CA TYR A 68 -12.18 8.98 -4.91
C TYR A 68 -12.97 8.19 -5.96
N PHE A 69 -12.57 6.94 -6.26
CA PHE A 69 -13.33 6.06 -7.13
C PHE A 69 -14.73 5.77 -6.57
N ILE A 70 -14.83 5.41 -5.29
CA ILE A 70 -16.12 5.15 -4.64
C ILE A 70 -17.00 6.38 -4.66
N VAL A 71 -16.46 7.56 -4.32
CA VAL A 71 -17.21 8.83 -4.34
C VAL A 71 -17.71 9.18 -5.74
N PHE A 72 -16.94 8.87 -6.79
CA PHE A 72 -17.33 9.14 -8.17
C PHE A 72 -18.44 8.20 -8.70
N VAL A 73 -18.46 6.95 -8.23
CA VAL A 73 -19.37 5.89 -8.73
C VAL A 73 -20.63 5.72 -7.88
N SER A 74 -20.63 6.25 -6.64
CA SER A 74 -21.80 6.22 -5.73
C SER A 74 -22.83 7.27 -6.09
#